data_AF-A0A3N1Y371-F1
#
_entry.id   AF-A0A3N1Y371-F1
#
_cell.length_a   1.000
_cell.length_b   1.000
_cell.length_c   1.000
_cell.angle_alpha   90.00
_cell.angle_beta   90.00
_cell.angle_gamma   90.00
#
_symmetry.space_group_name_H-M   'P 1'
#
loop_
_entity.id
_entity.type
_entity.pdbx_description
1 polymer ?
#
loop_
_entity_poly.entity_id
_entity_poly.type
_entity_poly.pdbx_seq_one_letter_code
_entity_poly.pdbx_strand_id
1 'polypeptide(L)'
;MVTDGTDTGGWQAADRQDDDLDRAFGPETASVQTRTMGQRARTWLVIGGSTVLVAGVIALVLGTIIGSVQNGIGGVFPRPDMALDRLDDRLADVPGVTEVRHHRAEKTGFASYDATATITADPSLDAAARTDLVDALSRATDSAGGNGVRVVAIADLGTLEVGVSDSRAVTAKRLVLADTLDHIGGVTAVRCSWERGGTPSDRAADQSITVETPGRGAAVPPIVARVTEETHKVFPGASVEVVAAK
;
A
#
# COMPACT_ATOMS: atom_id res chain seq x y z
N MET A 1 -33.28 59.13 -49.89
CA MET A 1 -32.97 60.57 -50.02
C MET A 1 -32.40 61.01 -48.69
N VAL A 2 -31.15 61.48 -48.69
CA VAL A 2 -30.35 61.87 -47.53
C VAL A 2 -30.66 63.31 -47.13
N THR A 3 -30.72 63.59 -45.82
CA THR A 3 -30.30 64.80 -45.09
C THR A 3 -30.29 64.39 -43.60
N ASP A 4 -29.18 64.10 -42.93
CA ASP A 4 -28.03 64.91 -42.50
C ASP A 4 -28.38 66.21 -41.76
N GLY A 5 -27.71 66.43 -40.63
CA GLY A 5 -27.91 67.55 -39.71
C GLY A 5 -27.40 67.26 -38.31
N THR A 6 -26.09 67.11 -38.16
CA THR A 6 -25.38 67.22 -36.87
C THR A 6 -25.30 68.69 -36.45
N ASP A 7 -25.49 68.99 -35.16
CA ASP A 7 -24.93 70.22 -34.58
C ASP A 7 -24.44 69.96 -33.15
N THR A 8 -23.26 70.48 -32.88
CA THR A 8 -22.39 70.20 -31.72
C THR A 8 -22.32 71.40 -30.77
N GLY A 9 -22.41 71.13 -29.47
CA GLY A 9 -21.56 71.75 -28.43
C GLY A 9 -21.87 73.17 -27.94
N GLY A 10 -22.25 73.29 -26.66
CA GLY A 10 -22.21 74.54 -25.92
C GLY A 10 -22.47 74.33 -24.42
N TRP A 11 -21.42 74.39 -23.62
CA TRP A 11 -21.35 74.09 -22.19
C TRP A 11 -22.01 75.15 -21.29
N GLN A 12 -22.62 74.71 -20.18
CA GLN A 12 -22.50 75.23 -18.79
C GLN A 12 -23.82 75.15 -18.00
N ALA A 13 -23.96 74.11 -17.17
CA ALA A 13 -24.62 74.17 -15.86
C ALA A 13 -24.35 72.84 -15.13
N ALA A 14 -23.15 72.73 -14.56
CA ALA A 14 -22.88 71.75 -13.53
C ALA A 14 -23.59 72.15 -12.22
N ASP A 15 -23.87 71.13 -11.41
CA ASP A 15 -23.99 71.22 -9.95
C ASP A 15 -25.22 71.93 -9.38
N ARG A 16 -26.29 71.17 -9.10
CA ARG A 16 -27.14 71.36 -7.89
C ARG A 16 -28.31 70.39 -7.67
N GLN A 17 -28.21 69.12 -8.09
CA GLN A 17 -29.30 68.15 -7.84
C GLN A 17 -28.87 66.82 -7.22
N ASP A 18 -27.69 66.77 -6.57
CA ASP A 18 -27.21 65.57 -5.84
C ASP A 18 -27.24 65.72 -4.29
N ASP A 19 -27.73 66.83 -3.74
CA ASP A 19 -27.53 67.20 -2.31
C ASP A 19 -28.77 67.06 -1.40
N ASP A 20 -29.76 66.25 -1.74
CA ASP A 20 -30.94 66.02 -0.88
C ASP A 20 -30.89 64.70 -0.08
N LEU A 21 -29.90 63.84 -0.33
CA LEU A 21 -29.74 62.57 0.40
C LEU A 21 -28.97 62.72 1.72
N ASP A 22 -28.12 63.75 1.83
CA ASP A 22 -27.29 64.00 3.02
C ASP A 22 -28.04 64.70 4.18
N ARG A 23 -29.26 65.21 3.92
CA ARG A 23 -30.10 65.85 4.96
C ARG A 23 -30.99 64.86 5.70
N ALA A 24 -31.34 63.72 5.08
CA ALA A 24 -32.29 62.75 5.64
C ALA A 24 -31.61 61.74 6.59
N PHE A 25 -30.32 61.50 6.41
CA PHE A 25 -29.56 60.56 7.21
C PHE A 25 -28.33 61.29 7.75
N GLY A 26 -28.37 61.72 9.01
CA GLY A 26 -27.23 62.34 9.68
C GLY A 26 -25.94 61.53 9.54
N PRO A 27 -24.77 62.12 9.85
CA PRO A 27 -23.43 61.64 9.46
C PRO A 27 -22.98 60.28 10.03
N GLU A 28 -23.88 59.48 10.58
CA GLU A 28 -23.60 58.25 11.32
C GLU A 28 -24.13 56.97 10.63
N THR A 29 -24.55 57.01 9.35
CA THR A 29 -25.06 55.80 8.66
C THR A 29 -24.11 55.16 7.64
N ALA A 30 -22.91 55.70 7.44
CA ALA A 30 -21.89 55.08 6.60
C ALA A 30 -21.06 54.04 7.39
N SER A 31 -21.69 52.94 7.79
CA SER A 31 -20.95 51.75 8.26
C SER A 31 -21.30 50.50 7.46
N VAL A 32 -21.32 50.63 6.13
CA VAL A 32 -21.04 49.45 5.30
C VAL A 32 -19.55 49.16 5.49
N GLN A 33 -19.22 48.14 6.30
CA GLN A 33 -17.88 47.59 6.35
C GLN A 33 -17.47 47.21 4.92
N THR A 34 -16.71 48.07 4.26
CA THR A 34 -16.00 47.75 3.03
C THR A 34 -14.97 46.69 3.42
N ARG A 35 -15.34 45.42 3.25
CA ARG A 35 -14.42 44.30 3.42
C ARG A 35 -13.16 44.62 2.63
N THR A 36 -12.06 44.80 3.35
CA THR A 36 -10.79 45.24 2.79
C THR A 36 -10.35 44.26 1.70
N MET A 37 -9.65 44.75 0.67
CA MET A 37 -9.10 43.89 -0.40
C MET A 37 -8.35 42.66 0.16
N GLY A 38 -7.70 42.80 1.32
CA GLY A 38 -7.03 41.71 2.03
C GLY A 38 -7.97 40.60 2.53
N GLN A 39 -9.19 40.92 2.98
CA GLN A 39 -10.18 39.91 3.37
C GLN A 39 -10.75 39.17 2.15
N ARG A 40 -11.01 39.88 1.04
CA ARG A 40 -11.41 39.23 -0.23
C ARG A 40 -10.32 38.31 -0.76
N ALA A 41 -9.06 38.75 -0.76
CA ALA A 41 -7.94 37.93 -1.18
C ALA A 41 -7.80 36.66 -0.32
N ARG A 42 -7.94 36.75 1.01
CA ARG A 42 -7.90 35.59 1.91
C ARG A 42 -9.02 34.59 1.64
N THR A 43 -10.25 35.06 1.41
CA THR A 43 -11.38 34.19 1.06
C THR A 43 -11.19 33.52 -0.31
N TRP A 44 -10.68 34.24 -1.31
CA TRP A 44 -10.35 33.68 -2.62
C TRP A 44 -9.20 32.66 -2.55
N LEU A 45 -8.21 32.87 -1.68
CA LEU A 45 -7.10 31.94 -1.47
C LEU A 45 -7.57 30.66 -0.75
N VAL A 46 -8.50 30.77 0.20
CA VAL A 46 -9.11 29.61 0.88
C VAL A 46 -10.03 28.83 -0.06
N ILE A 47 -10.88 29.50 -0.83
CA ILE A 47 -11.76 28.84 -1.81
C ILE A 47 -10.92 28.22 -2.94
N GLY A 48 -10.01 28.99 -3.54
CA GLY A 48 -9.13 28.50 -4.61
C GLY A 48 -8.21 27.38 -4.14
N GLY A 49 -7.62 27.49 -2.95
CA GLY A 49 -6.80 26.45 -2.34
C GLY A 49 -7.60 25.17 -2.05
N SER A 50 -8.83 25.31 -1.54
CA SER A 50 -9.73 24.17 -1.32
C SER A 50 -10.12 23.48 -2.64
N THR A 51 -10.45 24.25 -3.68
CA THR A 51 -10.77 23.70 -5.01
C THR A 51 -9.59 22.98 -5.63
N VAL A 52 -8.36 23.53 -5.54
CA VAL A 52 -7.15 22.88 -6.04
C VAL A 52 -6.87 21.58 -5.28
N LEU A 53 -7.07 21.58 -3.97
CA LEU A 53 -6.90 20.38 -3.15
C LEU A 53 -7.93 19.30 -3.51
N VAL A 54 -9.21 19.67 -3.66
CA VAL A 54 -10.27 18.73 -4.09
C VAL A 54 -10.01 18.22 -5.51
N ALA A 55 -9.60 19.08 -6.44
CA ALA A 55 -9.25 18.67 -7.80
C ALA A 55 -8.03 17.74 -7.80
N GLY A 56 -7.04 17.97 -6.95
CA GLY A 56 -5.89 17.09 -6.75
C GLY A 56 -6.28 15.73 -6.19
N VAL A 57 -7.18 15.70 -5.19
CA VAL A 57 -7.74 14.45 -4.65
C VAL A 57 -8.56 13.70 -5.71
N ILE A 58 -9.41 14.39 -6.48
CA ILE A 58 -10.17 13.78 -7.57
C ILE A 58 -9.23 13.25 -8.66
N ALA A 59 -8.19 13.99 -9.03
CA ALA A 59 -7.20 13.52 -9.99
C ALA A 59 -6.41 12.31 -9.48
N LEU A 60 -6.09 12.28 -8.19
CA LEU A 60 -5.45 11.12 -7.54
C LEU A 60 -6.37 9.89 -7.57
N VAL A 61 -7.64 10.06 -7.16
CA VAL A 61 -8.65 8.99 -7.15
C VAL A 61 -8.98 8.51 -8.56
N LEU A 62 -9.10 9.42 -9.54
CA LEU A 62 -9.28 9.05 -10.93
C LEU A 62 -8.03 8.40 -11.51
N GLY A 63 -6.83 8.82 -11.10
CA GLY A 63 -5.57 8.19 -11.48
C GLY A 63 -5.46 6.75 -10.96
N THR A 64 -5.89 6.49 -9.73
CA THR A 64 -5.95 5.13 -9.18
C THR A 64 -7.02 4.27 -9.87
N ILE A 65 -8.16 4.85 -10.23
CA ILE A 65 -9.21 4.17 -11.01
C ILE A 65 -8.76 3.89 -12.46
N ILE A 66 -8.09 4.83 -13.13
CA ILE A 66 -7.60 4.63 -14.50
C ILE A 66 -6.44 3.62 -14.53
N GLY A 67 -5.57 3.63 -13.51
CA GLY A 67 -4.54 2.60 -13.31
C GLY A 67 -5.14 1.20 -13.11
N SER A 68 -6.33 1.09 -12.52
CA SER A 68 -7.03 -0.20 -12.42
C SER A 68 -7.66 -0.64 -13.74
N VAL A 69 -8.10 0.31 -14.58
CA VAL A 69 -8.74 0.05 -15.89
C VAL A 69 -7.73 -0.32 -16.99
N GLN A 70 -6.51 0.23 -16.96
CA GLN A 70 -5.48 -0.08 -17.98
C GLN A 70 -4.79 -1.44 -17.78
N ASN A 71 -5.03 -2.13 -16.65
CA ASN A 71 -4.48 -3.45 -16.34
C ASN A 71 -5.27 -4.64 -16.93
N GLY A 72 -6.25 -4.38 -17.78
CA GLY A 72 -6.93 -5.42 -18.55
C GLY A 72 -7.78 -4.80 -19.65
N ILE A 73 -7.62 -5.28 -20.88
CA ILE A 73 -8.62 -5.07 -21.93
C ILE A 73 -9.95 -5.64 -21.38
N GLY A 74 -10.81 -4.79 -20.83
CA GLY A 74 -12.11 -5.15 -20.28
C GLY A 74 -12.19 -5.65 -18.82
N GLY A 75 -11.29 -5.24 -17.91
CA GLY A 75 -11.54 -5.10 -16.45
C GLY A 75 -12.16 -6.24 -15.60
N VAL A 76 -12.37 -7.47 -16.10
CA VAL A 76 -13.16 -8.50 -15.38
C VAL A 76 -12.43 -9.84 -15.23
N PHE A 77 -11.31 -10.06 -15.92
CA PHE A 77 -10.60 -11.35 -15.88
C PHE A 77 -9.26 -11.27 -15.16
N PRO A 78 -9.01 -12.16 -14.18
CA PRO A 78 -7.73 -12.24 -13.50
C PRO A 78 -6.59 -12.55 -14.48
N ARG A 79 -5.46 -11.86 -14.32
CA ARG A 79 -4.24 -12.07 -15.10
C ARG A 79 -3.08 -12.31 -14.15
N PRO A 80 -2.85 -13.56 -13.72
CA PRO A 80 -1.79 -13.85 -12.76
C PRO A 80 -0.40 -13.52 -13.30
N ASP A 81 -0.13 -13.77 -14.59
CA ASP A 81 1.17 -13.48 -15.19
C ASP A 81 1.49 -11.97 -15.16
N MET A 82 0.52 -11.12 -15.53
CA MET A 82 0.67 -9.65 -15.42
C MET A 82 0.88 -9.17 -13.97
N ALA A 83 0.35 -9.90 -12.99
CA ALA A 83 0.57 -9.57 -11.58
C ALA A 83 1.98 -9.96 -11.13
N LEU A 84 2.54 -11.06 -11.66
CA LEU A 84 3.93 -11.44 -11.45
C LEU A 84 4.90 -10.49 -12.17
N ASP A 85 4.58 -10.04 -13.39
CA ASP A 85 5.38 -9.01 -14.08
C ASP A 85 5.44 -7.70 -13.28
N ARG A 86 4.30 -7.28 -12.71
CA ARG A 86 4.27 -6.12 -11.81
C ARG A 86 5.07 -6.37 -10.53
N LEU A 87 5.08 -7.59 -10.01
CA LEU A 87 5.90 -7.93 -8.85
C LEU A 87 7.38 -7.74 -9.21
N ASP A 88 7.82 -8.27 -10.35
CA ASP A 88 9.21 -8.13 -10.83
C ASP A 88 9.62 -6.65 -10.98
N ASP A 89 8.77 -5.84 -11.61
CA ASP A 89 9.00 -4.39 -11.74
C ASP A 89 9.18 -3.70 -10.37
N ARG A 90 8.44 -4.15 -9.35
CA ARG A 90 8.56 -3.60 -7.98
C ARG A 90 9.78 -4.11 -7.24
N LEU A 91 10.27 -5.30 -7.57
CA LEU A 91 11.43 -5.92 -6.94
C LEU A 91 12.76 -5.53 -7.59
N ALA A 92 12.74 -5.01 -8.82
CA ALA A 92 13.94 -4.63 -9.58
C ALA A 92 14.91 -3.72 -8.80
N ASP A 93 14.36 -2.81 -7.98
CA ASP A 93 15.14 -1.85 -7.20
C ASP A 93 15.18 -2.18 -5.69
N VAL A 94 14.69 -3.36 -5.27
CA VAL A 94 14.69 -3.74 -3.85
C VAL A 94 16.07 -4.29 -3.47
N PRO A 95 16.83 -3.62 -2.59
CA PRO A 95 18.15 -4.09 -2.19
C PRO A 95 18.06 -5.46 -1.50
N GLY A 96 18.99 -6.35 -1.84
CA GLY A 96 19.08 -7.66 -1.22
C GLY A 96 18.25 -8.76 -1.88
N VAL A 97 17.46 -8.47 -2.91
CA VAL A 97 16.88 -9.51 -3.78
C VAL A 97 17.92 -9.98 -4.79
N THR A 98 18.14 -11.30 -4.90
CA THR A 98 19.13 -11.90 -5.80
C THR A 98 18.49 -12.70 -6.93
N GLU A 99 17.36 -13.35 -6.65
CA GLU A 99 16.61 -14.14 -7.64
C GLU A 99 15.11 -14.06 -7.35
N VAL A 100 14.30 -14.02 -8.41
CA VAL A 100 12.84 -14.17 -8.33
C VAL A 100 12.45 -15.35 -9.21
N ARG A 101 11.83 -16.37 -8.61
CA ARG A 101 11.34 -17.56 -9.29
C ARG A 101 9.84 -17.67 -9.16
N HIS A 102 9.13 -17.54 -10.27
CA HIS A 102 7.67 -17.67 -10.30
C HIS A 102 7.24 -19.14 -10.22
N HIS A 103 6.15 -19.37 -9.52
CA HIS A 103 5.43 -20.65 -9.52
C HIS A 103 4.21 -20.56 -10.42
N ARG A 104 3.69 -21.72 -10.81
CA ARG A 104 2.43 -21.78 -11.55
C ARG A 104 1.31 -21.19 -10.70
N ALA A 105 0.59 -20.23 -11.25
CA ALA A 105 -0.57 -19.65 -10.58
C ALA A 105 -1.67 -20.70 -10.37
N GLU A 106 -2.28 -20.68 -9.19
CA GLU A 106 -3.31 -21.61 -8.78
C GLU A 106 -4.68 -20.95 -8.86
N LYS A 107 -5.65 -21.64 -9.47
CA LYS A 107 -7.02 -21.14 -9.54
C LYS A 107 -7.75 -21.45 -8.24
N THR A 108 -8.21 -20.40 -7.55
CA THR A 108 -8.91 -20.54 -6.25
C THR A 108 -10.42 -20.39 -6.35
N GLY A 109 -10.91 -19.88 -7.48
CA GLY A 109 -12.34 -19.63 -7.69
C GLY A 109 -12.66 -19.31 -9.14
N PHE A 110 -13.91 -18.91 -9.42
CA PHE A 110 -14.37 -18.65 -10.78
C PHE A 110 -13.52 -17.59 -11.49
N ALA A 111 -13.24 -16.49 -10.79
CA ALA A 111 -12.41 -15.38 -11.23
C ALA A 111 -11.40 -15.00 -10.12
N SER A 112 -10.75 -16.01 -9.52
CA SER A 112 -9.69 -15.76 -8.55
C SER A 112 -8.52 -16.72 -8.69
N TYR A 113 -7.31 -16.18 -8.49
CA TYR A 113 -6.06 -16.90 -8.59
C TYR A 113 -5.12 -16.49 -7.46
N ASP A 114 -4.26 -17.43 -7.08
CA ASP A 114 -3.10 -17.17 -6.24
C ASP A 114 -1.86 -17.25 -7.14
N ALA A 115 -1.10 -16.16 -7.20
CA ALA A 115 0.17 -16.09 -7.89
C ALA A 115 1.29 -16.10 -6.84
N THR A 116 2.18 -17.07 -6.92
CA THR A 116 3.21 -17.30 -5.90
C THR A 116 4.59 -17.17 -6.52
N ALA A 117 5.52 -16.51 -5.83
CA ALA A 117 6.95 -16.49 -6.19
C ALA A 117 7.82 -16.97 -5.03
N THR A 118 8.98 -17.56 -5.32
CA THR A 118 10.09 -17.63 -4.36
C THR A 118 11.04 -16.48 -4.67
N ILE A 119 11.42 -15.74 -3.63
CA ILE A 119 12.34 -14.61 -3.74
C ILE A 119 13.55 -14.96 -2.90
N THR A 120 14.68 -15.19 -3.56
CA THR A 120 15.94 -15.47 -2.88
C THR A 120 16.60 -14.15 -2.53
N ALA A 121 17.03 -14.04 -1.28
CA ALA A 121 17.72 -12.87 -0.76
C ALA A 121 19.24 -13.09 -0.70
N ASP A 122 19.97 -11.99 -0.58
CA ASP A 122 21.40 -12.03 -0.25
C ASP A 122 21.59 -12.63 1.16
N PRO A 123 22.34 -13.75 1.29
CA PRO A 123 22.54 -14.40 2.58
C PRO A 123 23.40 -13.59 3.56
N SER A 124 24.04 -12.51 3.09
CA SER A 124 24.87 -11.63 3.92
C SER A 124 24.12 -10.49 4.61
N LEU A 125 22.81 -10.36 4.36
CA LEU A 125 21.97 -9.34 5.00
C LEU A 125 21.96 -9.50 6.52
N ASP A 126 22.19 -8.39 7.22
CA ASP A 126 21.99 -8.34 8.66
C ASP A 126 20.49 -8.37 9.02
N ALA A 127 20.20 -8.49 10.32
CA ALA A 127 18.82 -8.63 10.79
C ALA A 127 17.93 -7.41 10.49
N ALA A 128 18.51 -6.20 10.48
CA ALA A 128 17.77 -4.98 10.16
C ALA A 128 17.44 -4.92 8.67
N ALA A 129 18.42 -5.17 7.81
CA ALA A 129 18.25 -5.22 6.37
C ALA A 129 17.29 -6.36 5.94
N ARG A 130 17.32 -7.50 6.63
CA ARG A 130 16.35 -8.59 6.43
C ARG A 130 14.92 -8.18 6.78
N THR A 131 14.74 -7.42 7.86
CA THR A 131 13.43 -6.88 8.24
C THR A 131 12.92 -5.88 7.21
N ASP A 132 13.78 -4.96 6.77
CA ASP A 132 13.45 -3.97 5.75
C ASP A 132 13.12 -4.62 4.40
N LEU A 133 13.86 -5.66 4.01
CA LEU A 133 13.59 -6.46 2.84
C LEU A 133 12.20 -7.10 2.93
N VAL A 134 11.90 -7.84 4.01
CA VAL A 134 10.62 -8.53 4.16
C VAL A 134 9.43 -7.56 4.18
N ASP A 135 9.58 -6.37 4.77
CA ASP A 135 8.57 -5.30 4.69
C ASP A 135 8.42 -4.76 3.26
N ALA A 136 9.52 -4.58 2.52
CA ALA A 136 9.49 -4.20 1.11
C ALA A 136 8.82 -5.26 0.23
N LEU A 137 9.10 -6.55 0.46
CA LEU A 137 8.45 -7.66 -0.24
C LEU A 137 6.94 -7.68 0.02
N SER A 138 6.51 -7.49 1.28
CA SER A 138 5.08 -7.45 1.62
C SER A 138 4.36 -6.28 0.95
N ARG A 139 5.00 -5.10 0.86
CA ARG A 139 4.47 -3.96 0.08
C ARG A 139 4.39 -4.26 -1.41
N ALA A 140 5.39 -4.95 -1.96
CA ALA A 140 5.43 -5.32 -3.36
C ALA A 140 4.32 -6.32 -3.69
N THR A 141 4.10 -7.35 -2.87
CA THR A 141 3.02 -8.33 -3.05
C THR A 141 1.63 -7.69 -2.95
N ASP A 142 1.41 -6.77 -1.99
CA ASP A 142 0.16 -6.00 -1.86
C ASP A 142 -0.11 -5.16 -3.14
N SER A 143 0.93 -4.47 -3.62
CA SER A 143 0.82 -3.59 -4.79
C SER A 143 0.68 -4.34 -6.12
N ALA A 144 1.20 -5.56 -6.21
CA ALA A 144 1.18 -6.38 -7.42
C ALA A 144 -0.17 -7.10 -7.61
N GLY A 145 -0.86 -7.41 -6.51
CA GLY A 145 -2.18 -8.02 -6.48
C GLY A 145 -3.30 -7.14 -7.03
N GLY A 146 -4.49 -7.73 -7.17
CA GLY A 146 -5.70 -7.06 -7.65
C GLY A 146 -6.45 -7.84 -8.72
N ASN A 147 -7.65 -7.39 -9.08
CA ASN A 147 -8.50 -7.98 -10.13
C ASN A 147 -8.68 -9.51 -10.00
N GLY A 148 -8.87 -10.00 -8.77
CA GLY A 148 -9.02 -11.42 -8.46
C GLY A 148 -7.71 -12.21 -8.32
N VAL A 149 -6.55 -11.59 -8.51
CA VAL A 149 -5.25 -12.22 -8.25
C VAL A 149 -4.73 -11.80 -6.89
N ARG A 150 -4.49 -12.75 -5.99
CA ARG A 150 -3.69 -12.55 -4.78
C ARG A 150 -2.25 -12.91 -5.09
N VAL A 151 -1.32 -12.00 -4.83
CA VAL A 151 0.11 -12.25 -4.99
C VAL A 151 0.70 -12.55 -3.61
N VAL A 152 1.45 -13.64 -3.50
CA VAL A 152 2.19 -14.00 -2.28
C VAL A 152 3.60 -14.43 -2.66
N ALA A 153 4.51 -14.44 -1.69
CA ALA A 153 5.86 -14.91 -1.92
C ALA A 153 6.38 -15.77 -0.77
N ILE A 154 7.41 -16.57 -1.05
CA ILE A 154 8.28 -17.17 -0.04
C ILE A 154 9.62 -16.45 -0.15
N ALA A 155 10.00 -15.72 0.89
CA ALA A 155 11.33 -15.14 1.01
C ALA A 155 12.29 -16.23 1.51
N ASP A 156 13.23 -16.63 0.65
CA ASP A 156 14.34 -17.50 0.99
C ASP A 156 15.53 -16.63 1.43
N LEU A 157 15.80 -16.68 2.74
CA LEU A 157 16.80 -15.86 3.42
C LEU A 157 18.00 -16.72 3.85
N GLY A 158 18.21 -17.87 3.20
CA GLY A 158 19.24 -18.85 3.55
C GLY A 158 18.73 -19.91 4.52
N THR A 159 19.03 -19.79 5.80
CA THR A 159 18.52 -20.75 6.82
C THR A 159 17.07 -20.50 7.20
N LEU A 160 16.50 -19.36 6.78
CA LEU A 160 15.12 -18.96 7.07
C LEU A 160 14.31 -18.87 5.78
N GLU A 161 13.17 -19.54 5.74
CA GLU A 161 12.13 -19.34 4.71
C GLU A 161 10.90 -18.70 5.35
N VAL A 162 10.48 -17.53 4.85
CA VAL A 162 9.35 -16.77 5.41
C VAL A 162 8.26 -16.54 4.37
N GLY A 163 7.02 -16.89 4.71
CA GLY A 163 5.85 -16.57 3.90
C GLY A 163 5.51 -15.07 3.93
N VAL A 164 5.54 -14.43 2.77
CA VAL A 164 5.21 -13.02 2.56
C VAL A 164 3.83 -12.89 1.93
N SER A 165 2.97 -12.11 2.56
CA SER A 165 1.63 -11.74 2.07
C SER A 165 1.45 -10.22 2.05
N ASP A 166 0.28 -9.76 1.60
CA ASP A 166 -0.17 -8.37 1.70
C ASP A 166 -0.33 -7.89 3.16
N SER A 167 -0.51 -8.80 4.11
CA SER A 167 -0.50 -8.51 5.54
C SER A 167 0.92 -8.34 6.07
N ARG A 168 1.40 -7.10 6.08
CA ARG A 168 2.68 -6.72 6.72
C ARG A 168 2.79 -7.20 8.16
N ALA A 169 1.70 -7.13 8.91
CA ALA A 169 1.70 -7.52 10.33
C ALA A 169 1.89 -9.04 10.51
N VAL A 170 1.27 -9.87 9.67
CA VAL A 170 1.42 -11.33 9.75
C VAL A 170 2.77 -11.77 9.19
N THR A 171 3.21 -11.14 8.10
CA THR A 171 4.54 -11.35 7.52
C THR A 171 5.64 -11.03 8.53
N ALA A 172 5.56 -9.90 9.23
CA ALA A 172 6.53 -9.54 10.28
C ALA A 172 6.51 -10.54 11.45
N LYS A 173 5.33 -11.03 11.85
CA LYS A 173 5.22 -12.09 12.88
C LYS A 173 5.91 -13.39 12.45
N ARG A 174 5.79 -13.79 11.19
CA ARG A 174 6.49 -14.98 10.66
C ARG A 174 8.00 -14.80 10.69
N LEU A 175 8.52 -13.63 10.30
CA LEU A 175 9.95 -13.35 10.37
C LEU A 175 10.47 -13.40 11.81
N VAL A 176 9.81 -12.70 12.74
CA VAL A 176 10.19 -12.71 14.16
C VAL A 176 10.14 -14.12 14.75
N LEU A 177 9.12 -14.91 14.40
CA LEU A 177 9.04 -16.31 14.81
C LEU A 177 10.20 -17.13 14.21
N ALA A 178 10.49 -16.98 12.93
CA ALA A 178 11.58 -17.68 12.27
C ALA A 178 12.93 -17.39 12.95
N ASP A 179 13.23 -16.11 13.18
CA ASP A 179 14.43 -15.69 13.93
C ASP A 179 14.43 -16.27 15.35
N THR A 180 13.30 -16.29 16.04
CA THR A 180 13.20 -16.85 17.41
C THR A 180 13.50 -18.35 17.43
N LEU A 181 12.98 -19.09 16.45
CA LEU A 181 13.16 -20.54 16.34
C LEU A 181 14.58 -20.90 15.91
N ASP A 182 15.22 -20.10 15.07
CA ASP A 182 16.60 -20.29 14.62
C ASP A 182 17.62 -20.20 15.77
N HIS A 183 17.30 -19.41 16.81
CA HIS A 183 18.11 -19.31 18.02
C HIS A 183 17.89 -20.48 19.00
N ILE A 184 16.97 -21.42 18.73
CA ILE A 184 16.83 -22.63 19.55
C ILE A 184 18.01 -23.55 19.26
N GLY A 185 18.74 -23.93 20.31
CA GLY A 185 19.88 -24.84 20.19
C GLY A 185 19.51 -26.14 19.48
N GLY A 186 20.24 -26.47 18.41
CA GLY A 186 20.00 -27.66 17.59
C GLY A 186 19.04 -27.45 16.41
N VAL A 187 18.59 -26.24 16.14
CA VAL A 187 17.91 -25.88 14.89
C VAL A 187 18.96 -25.49 13.83
N THR A 188 18.75 -25.93 12.57
CA THR A 188 19.65 -25.61 11.44
C THR A 188 18.95 -24.87 10.30
N ALA A 189 17.63 -24.98 10.20
CA ALA A 189 16.83 -24.20 9.27
C ALA A 189 15.40 -24.08 9.80
N VAL A 190 14.75 -22.98 9.46
CA VAL A 190 13.37 -22.70 9.86
C VAL A 190 12.58 -22.23 8.66
N ARG A 191 11.39 -22.79 8.51
CA ARG A 191 10.38 -22.29 7.58
C ARG A 191 9.14 -21.88 8.35
N CYS A 192 8.74 -20.62 8.19
CA CYS A 192 7.49 -20.08 8.72
C CYS A 192 6.63 -19.58 7.57
N SER A 193 5.72 -20.41 7.06
CA SER A 193 4.81 -20.06 5.97
C SER A 193 3.45 -20.74 6.14
N TRP A 194 2.69 -20.87 5.06
CA TRP A 194 1.60 -21.85 4.94
C TRP A 194 2.16 -23.20 4.46
N GLU A 195 1.30 -24.22 4.46
CA GLU A 195 1.63 -25.56 3.96
C GLU A 195 2.15 -25.51 2.51
N ARG A 196 3.19 -26.31 2.20
CA ARG A 196 3.76 -26.35 0.84
C ARG A 196 2.73 -26.91 -0.15
N GLY A 197 2.39 -26.13 -1.16
CA GLY A 197 1.33 -26.51 -2.11
C GLY A 197 -0.08 -26.43 -1.52
N GLY A 198 -0.23 -25.90 -0.30
CA GLY A 198 -1.50 -25.51 0.28
C GLY A 198 -1.86 -24.07 -0.08
N THR A 199 -3.12 -23.70 0.15
CA THR A 199 -3.61 -22.34 -0.10
C THR A 199 -2.94 -21.33 0.83
N PRO A 200 -2.30 -20.26 0.29
CA PRO A 200 -1.75 -19.18 1.10
C PRO A 200 -2.79 -18.56 2.04
N SER A 201 -2.49 -18.47 3.32
CA SER A 201 -3.38 -17.94 4.35
C SER A 201 -2.63 -17.22 5.47
N ASP A 202 -3.26 -16.18 6.02
CA ASP A 202 -2.78 -15.38 7.16
C ASP A 202 -3.49 -15.71 8.48
N ARG A 203 -4.38 -16.71 8.50
CA ARG A 203 -4.99 -17.16 9.75
C ARG A 203 -3.98 -17.92 10.59
N ALA A 204 -4.02 -17.72 11.90
CA ALA A 204 -3.08 -18.37 12.82
C ALA A 204 -3.08 -19.91 12.72
N ALA A 205 -4.26 -20.53 12.64
CA ALA A 205 -4.39 -21.99 12.54
C ALA A 205 -3.92 -22.56 11.18
N ASP A 206 -3.85 -21.72 10.14
CA ASP A 206 -3.44 -22.14 8.79
C ASP A 206 -1.92 -22.02 8.59
N GLN A 207 -1.18 -21.58 9.62
CA GLN A 207 0.29 -21.50 9.55
C GLN A 207 0.93 -22.88 9.67
N SER A 208 2.03 -23.07 8.94
CA SER A 208 2.83 -24.28 8.92
C SER A 208 4.30 -23.92 9.17
N ILE A 209 4.80 -24.42 10.30
CA ILE A 209 6.15 -24.20 10.77
C ILE A 209 6.91 -25.51 10.62
N THR A 210 7.96 -25.51 9.81
CA THR A 210 8.88 -26.63 9.68
C THR A 210 10.24 -26.22 10.21
N VAL A 211 10.81 -27.03 11.09
CA VAL A 211 12.15 -26.81 11.65
C VAL A 211 13.03 -28.00 11.31
N GLU A 212 14.22 -27.76 10.79
CA GLU A 212 15.21 -28.79 10.55
C GLU A 212 16.18 -28.88 11.75
N THR A 213 16.52 -30.11 12.14
CA THR A 213 17.49 -30.38 13.20
C THR A 213 18.41 -31.56 12.84
N PRO A 214 19.71 -31.50 13.17
CA PRO A 214 20.59 -32.67 13.07
C PRO A 214 20.35 -33.66 14.22
N GLY A 215 19.60 -33.26 15.27
CA GLY A 215 19.29 -34.07 16.42
C GLY A 215 18.48 -35.32 16.04
N ARG A 216 18.80 -36.45 16.68
CA ARG A 216 18.07 -37.72 16.50
C ARG A 216 17.69 -38.32 17.84
N GLY A 217 16.64 -39.13 17.85
CA GLY A 217 16.20 -39.84 19.06
C GLY A 217 15.84 -38.90 20.20
N ALA A 218 16.44 -39.09 21.38
CA ALA A 218 16.07 -38.40 22.63
C ALA A 218 16.29 -36.88 22.62
N ALA A 219 17.06 -36.34 21.67
CA ALA A 219 17.28 -34.90 21.53
C ALA A 219 16.11 -34.16 20.84
N VAL A 220 15.26 -34.87 20.09
CA VAL A 220 14.18 -34.27 19.28
C VAL A 220 12.97 -33.81 20.11
N PRO A 221 12.45 -34.59 21.09
CA PRO A 221 11.26 -34.18 21.83
C PRO A 221 11.36 -32.83 22.56
N PRO A 222 12.51 -32.48 23.20
CA PRO A 222 12.69 -31.15 23.78
C PRO A 222 12.63 -30.01 22.75
N ILE A 223 13.22 -30.22 21.55
CA ILE A 223 13.17 -29.24 20.46
C ILE A 223 11.73 -29.07 19.98
N VAL A 224 11.01 -30.17 19.72
CA VAL A 224 9.59 -30.16 19.34
C VAL A 224 8.75 -29.39 20.36
N ALA A 225 8.93 -29.68 21.65
CA ALA A 225 8.18 -28.99 22.70
C ALA A 225 8.44 -27.48 22.70
N ARG A 226 9.70 -27.06 22.59
CA ARG A 226 10.07 -25.64 22.58
C ARG A 226 9.60 -24.91 21.33
N VAL A 227 9.79 -25.51 20.15
CA VAL A 227 9.31 -24.96 18.87
C VAL A 227 7.79 -24.82 18.89
N THR A 228 7.08 -25.82 19.41
CA THR A 228 5.62 -25.79 19.54
C THR A 228 5.16 -24.66 20.46
N GLU A 229 5.79 -24.54 21.63
CA GLU A 229 5.49 -23.49 22.60
C GLU A 229 5.65 -22.09 22.00
N GLU A 230 6.80 -21.80 21.38
CA GLU A 230 7.09 -20.50 20.78
C GLU A 230 6.19 -20.21 19.57
N THR A 231 5.92 -21.24 18.75
CA THR A 231 4.99 -21.11 17.62
C THR A 231 3.59 -20.75 18.09
N HIS A 232 3.04 -21.46 19.08
CA HIS A 232 1.66 -21.24 19.52
C HIS A 232 1.46 -19.95 20.32
N LYS A 233 2.53 -19.32 20.84
CA LYS A 233 2.48 -17.95 21.37
C LYS A 233 2.16 -16.92 20.27
N VAL A 234 2.68 -17.13 19.06
CA VAL A 234 2.53 -16.20 17.93
C VAL A 234 1.32 -16.56 17.07
N PHE A 235 1.17 -17.85 16.74
CA PHE A 235 0.12 -18.41 15.90
C PHE A 235 -0.55 -19.60 16.60
N PRO A 236 -1.56 -19.33 17.46
CA PRO A 236 -2.32 -20.39 18.12
C PRO A 236 -2.96 -21.35 17.11
N GLY A 237 -2.75 -22.65 17.31
CA GLY A 237 -3.30 -23.70 16.46
C GLY A 237 -2.52 -23.98 15.17
N ALA A 238 -1.37 -23.32 14.95
CA ALA A 238 -0.51 -23.60 13.81
C ALA A 238 0.06 -25.04 13.85
N SER A 239 0.31 -25.60 12.66
CA SER A 239 0.99 -26.88 12.51
C SER A 239 2.49 -26.71 12.71
N VAL A 240 3.10 -27.67 13.43
CA VAL A 240 4.54 -27.67 13.74
C VAL A 240 5.11 -29.02 13.38
N GLU A 241 6.14 -29.01 12.56
CA GLU A 241 6.89 -30.21 12.16
C GLU A 241 8.38 -29.99 12.42
N VAL A 242 9.01 -30.95 13.11
CA VAL A 242 10.47 -30.97 13.28
C VAL A 242 11.01 -32.16 12.50
N VAL A 243 11.84 -31.89 11.50
CA VAL A 243 12.38 -32.89 10.58
C VAL A 243 13.89 -33.01 10.73
N ALA A 244 14.44 -34.15 10.33
CA ALA A 244 15.88 -34.32 10.28
C ALA A 244 16.48 -33.46 9.17
N ALA A 245 17.56 -32.72 9.48
CA ALA A 245 18.36 -32.01 8.49
C ALA A 245 18.89 -32.99 7.44
N LYS A 246 18.87 -32.57 6.17
CA LYS A 246 19.32 -33.37 5.03
C LYS A 246 20.84 -33.44 4.92
#